data_AF-A0A7C7L465-F1
#
_entry.id   AF-A0A7C7L465-F1
#
_cell.length_a   1.000
_cell.length_b   1.000
_cell.length_c   1.000
_cell.angle_alpha   90.00
_cell.angle_beta   90.00
_cell.angle_gamma   90.00
#
_symmetry.space_group_name_H-M   'P 1'
#
loop_
_entity.id
_entity.type
_entity.pdbx_description
1 polymer ?
#
loop_
_entity_poly.entity_id
_entity_poly.type
_entity_poly.pdbx_seq_one_letter_code
_entity_poly.pdbx_strand_id
1 'polypeptide(L)'
;MVRRRGKIVLTTGVFDLIHAGHVRMLQEAKRLAGRNGKLVVVVARNDTVVKNKGRKPVFDERIRRFIVENLKPVDEAILGYRPLSFERILKKVRPDVVVFGYDQREIRKRFE
;
A
#
# COMPACT_ATOMS: atom_id res chain seq x y z
N MET A 1 28.72 -8.37 -15.57
CA MET A 1 27.88 -7.28 -15.03
C MET A 1 26.77 -7.90 -14.16
N VAL A 2 26.88 -7.84 -12.83
CA VAL A 2 25.89 -8.45 -11.93
C VAL A 2 24.58 -7.65 -12.01
N ARG A 3 23.50 -8.23 -12.54
CA ARG A 3 22.18 -7.58 -12.53
C ARG A 3 21.74 -7.38 -11.08
N ARG A 4 21.51 -6.13 -10.66
CA ARG A 4 20.89 -5.84 -9.35
C ARG A 4 19.52 -6.53 -9.28
N ARG A 5 19.30 -7.31 -8.22
CA ARG A 5 18.01 -7.95 -7.91
C ARG A 5 16.94 -6.86 -7.71
N GLY A 6 15.74 -7.09 -8.22
CA GLY A 6 14.60 -6.19 -7.99
C GLY A 6 14.14 -6.22 -6.53
N LYS A 7 13.58 -5.11 -6.05
CA LYS A 7 13.08 -4.97 -4.68
C LYS A 7 11.57 -5.18 -4.62
N ILE A 8 11.10 -5.74 -3.52
CA ILE A 8 9.69 -5.75 -3.13
C ILE A 8 9.44 -4.48 -2.32
N VAL A 9 8.68 -3.56 -2.88
CA VAL A 9 8.25 -2.33 -2.21
C VAL A 9 6.83 -2.53 -1.70
N LEU A 10 6.59 -2.19 -0.44
CA LEU A 10 5.27 -2.20 0.17
C LEU A 10 4.82 -0.77 0.42
N THR A 11 3.56 -0.47 0.12
CA THR A 11 2.89 0.72 0.63
C THR A 11 1.48 0.39 1.13
N THR A 12 0.87 1.30 1.88
CA THR A 12 -0.45 1.09 2.48
C THR A 12 -1.26 2.38 2.48
N GLY A 13 -2.57 2.25 2.33
CA GLY A 13 -3.45 3.40 2.30
C GLY A 13 -4.93 3.05 2.25
N VAL A 14 -5.76 4.07 2.42
CA VAL A 14 -7.20 3.93 2.24
C VAL A 14 -7.55 3.85 0.75
N PHE A 15 -6.95 4.70 -0.09
CA PHE A 15 -7.22 4.79 -1.53
C PHE A 15 -8.73 4.93 -1.85
N ASP A 16 -9.42 5.73 -1.04
CA ASP A 16 -10.79 6.15 -1.32
C ASP A 16 -10.76 7.41 -2.19
N LEU A 17 -11.65 7.48 -3.18
CA LEU A 17 -11.69 8.56 -4.20
C LEU A 17 -10.29 8.87 -4.78
N ILE A 18 -9.72 7.94 -5.55
CA ILE A 18 -8.35 8.08 -6.07
C ILE A 18 -8.20 9.38 -6.88
N HIS A 19 -7.15 10.14 -6.57
CA HIS A 19 -6.77 11.38 -7.24
C HIS A 19 -5.28 11.35 -7.59
N ALA A 20 -4.79 12.38 -8.31
CA ALA A 20 -3.43 12.44 -8.84
C ALA A 20 -2.32 12.25 -7.78
N GLY A 21 -2.56 12.67 -6.54
CA GLY A 21 -1.63 12.49 -5.43
C GLY A 21 -1.33 11.01 -5.14
N HIS A 22 -2.37 10.16 -5.09
CA HIS A 22 -2.20 8.72 -4.95
C HIS A 22 -1.41 8.12 -6.11
N VAL A 23 -1.74 8.52 -7.35
CA VAL A 23 -1.07 8.01 -8.56
C VAL A 23 0.42 8.37 -8.54
N ARG A 24 0.77 9.61 -8.21
CA ARG A 24 2.16 10.06 -8.11
C ARG A 24 2.92 9.32 -7.01
N MET A 25 2.31 9.14 -5.84
CA MET A 25 2.91 8.36 -4.75
C MET A 25 3.20 6.91 -5.18
N LEU A 26 2.26 6.24 -5.83
CA LEU A 26 2.43 4.87 -6.31
C LEU A 26 3.50 4.77 -7.41
N GLN A 27 3.57 5.75 -8.31
CA GLN A 27 4.63 5.83 -9.31
C GLN A 27 6.01 5.93 -8.66
N GLU A 28 6.20 6.83 -7.69
CA GLU A 28 7.47 6.97 -6.97
C GLU A 28 7.81 5.70 -6.17
N ALA A 29 6.83 5.07 -5.52
CA ALA A 29 7.04 3.79 -4.84
C ALA A 29 7.50 2.69 -5.81
N LYS A 30 6.90 2.58 -7.00
CA LYS A 30 7.32 1.62 -8.04
C LYS A 30 8.74 1.90 -8.55
N ARG A 31 9.17 3.16 -8.64
CA ARG A 31 10.56 3.50 -9.03
C ARG A 31 11.58 2.92 -8.06
N LEU A 32 11.28 2.91 -6.76
CA LEU A 32 12.15 2.33 -5.74
C LEU A 32 12.32 0.80 -5.88
N ALA A 33 11.35 0.13 -6.52
CA ALA A 33 11.41 -1.31 -6.78
C ALA A 33 12.51 -1.67 -7.80
N GLY A 34 12.83 -0.72 -8.68
CA GLY A 34 13.73 -0.94 -9.81
C GLY A 34 13.10 -1.80 -10.91
N ARG A 35 13.84 -2.00 -12.00
CA ARG A 35 13.33 -2.64 -13.24
C ARG A 35 12.75 -4.03 -13.04
N ASN A 36 13.31 -4.81 -12.11
CA ASN A 36 12.91 -6.20 -11.84
C ASN A 36 12.15 -6.35 -10.51
N GLY A 37 11.76 -5.23 -9.87
CA GLY A 37 11.06 -5.23 -8.59
C GLY A 37 9.56 -5.09 -8.74
N LYS A 38 8.84 -5.25 -7.63
CA LYS A 38 7.38 -5.12 -7.57
C LYS A 38 6.92 -4.20 -6.46
N LEU A 39 5.82 -3.49 -6.70
CA LEU A 39 5.06 -2.70 -5.75
C LEU A 39 3.83 -3.50 -5.31
N VAL A 40 3.80 -3.82 -4.03
CA VAL A 40 2.64 -4.40 -3.34
C VAL A 40 1.93 -3.28 -2.57
N VAL A 41 0.62 -3.13 -2.78
CA VAL A 41 -0.19 -2.12 -2.12
C VAL A 41 -1.19 -2.78 -1.17
N VAL A 42 -1.17 -2.40 0.10
CA VAL A 42 -2.18 -2.80 1.07
C VAL A 42 -3.29 -1.76 1.12
N VAL A 43 -4.50 -2.19 0.80
CA VAL A 43 -5.71 -1.38 0.91
C VAL A 43 -6.37 -1.60 2.27
N ALA A 44 -6.58 -0.51 3.01
CA ALA A 44 -7.18 -0.55 4.34
C ALA A 44 -8.61 -1.08 4.29
N ARG A 45 -8.96 -1.91 5.28
CA ARG A 45 -10.32 -2.44 5.46
C ARG A 45 -11.29 -1.36 5.95
N ASN A 46 -12.57 -1.47 5.61
CA ASN A 46 -13.59 -0.49 6.01
C ASN A 46 -13.65 -0.30 7.53
N ASP A 47 -13.62 -1.39 8.30
CA ASP A 47 -13.62 -1.38 9.77
C ASP A 47 -12.39 -0.66 10.35
N THR A 48 -11.22 -0.86 9.73
CA THR A 48 -9.98 -0.18 10.09
C THR A 48 -10.07 1.33 9.82
N VAL A 49 -10.70 1.73 8.71
CA VAL A 49 -10.90 3.14 8.38
C VAL A 49 -11.86 3.81 9.37
N VAL A 50 -12.99 3.16 9.67
CA VAL A 50 -13.96 3.67 10.65
C VAL A 50 -13.30 3.82 12.03
N LYS A 51 -12.57 2.81 12.49
CA LYS A 51 -11.88 2.84 13.79
C LYS A 51 -10.82 3.95 13.88
N ASN A 52 -10.04 4.17 12.82
CA ASN A 52 -8.90 5.09 12.86
C ASN A 52 -9.23 6.52 12.42
N LYS A 53 -10.26 6.71 11.59
CA LYS A 53 -10.60 8.02 10.98
C LYS A 53 -12.01 8.51 11.33
N GLY A 54 -12.82 7.72 12.04
CA GLY A 54 -14.17 8.10 12.47
C GLY A 54 -15.19 8.24 11.33
N ARG A 55 -14.83 7.84 10.11
CA ARG A 55 -15.71 7.94 8.94
C ARG A 55 -15.68 6.67 8.09
N LYS A 56 -16.78 6.39 7.40
CA LYS A 56 -16.82 5.33 6.39
C LYS A 56 -16.17 5.83 5.09
N PRO A 57 -15.42 4.97 4.37
CA PRO A 57 -15.05 5.27 2.99
C PRO A 57 -16.28 5.43 2.10
N VAL A 58 -16.15 6.17 1.01
CA VAL A 58 -17.18 6.28 -0.03
C VAL A 58 -17.29 4.96 -0.79
N PHE A 59 -16.17 4.36 -1.19
CA PHE A 59 -16.15 3.07 -1.86
C PHE A 59 -15.82 1.92 -0.90
N ASP A 60 -16.49 0.78 -1.08
CA ASP A 60 -16.16 -0.46 -0.38
C ASP A 60 -14.70 -0.86 -0.60
N GLU A 61 -14.10 -1.51 0.40
CA GLU A 61 -12.72 -2.00 0.34
C GLU A 61 -12.42 -2.87 -0.89
N ARG A 62 -13.37 -3.68 -1.35
CA ARG A 62 -13.18 -4.52 -2.54
C ARG A 62 -13.10 -3.68 -3.81
N ILE A 63 -13.92 -2.63 -3.90
CA ILE A 63 -13.89 -1.67 -5.02
C ILE A 63 -12.57 -0.89 -5.00
N ARG A 64 -12.19 -0.33 -3.83
CA ARG A 64 -10.91 0.39 -3.68
C ARG A 64 -9.73 -0.49 -4.08
N ARG A 65 -9.69 -1.75 -3.61
CA ARG A 65 -8.66 -2.73 -3.99
C ARG A 65 -8.66 -3.03 -5.49
N PHE A 66 -9.84 -3.24 -6.08
CA PHE A 66 -9.95 -3.48 -7.52
C PHE A 66 -9.39 -2.32 -8.34
N ILE A 67 -9.72 -1.07 -7.98
CA ILE A 67 -9.19 0.11 -8.67
C ILE A 67 -7.66 0.18 -8.51
N VAL A 68 -7.15 0.03 -7.28
CA VAL A 68 -5.71 0.08 -7.00
C VAL A 68 -4.92 -0.99 -7.76
N GLU A 69 -5.42 -2.23 -7.82
CA GLU A 69 -4.81 -3.34 -8.56
C GLU A 69 -4.60 -2.99 -10.04
N ASN A 70 -5.53 -2.23 -10.63
CA ASN A 70 -5.51 -1.90 -12.06
C ASN A 70 -4.75 -0.60 -12.39
N LEU A 71 -4.09 0.01 -11.40
CA LEU A 71 -3.20 1.14 -11.67
C LEU A 71 -1.86 0.64 -12.19
N LYS A 72 -1.41 1.17 -13.33
CA LYS A 72 -0.12 0.83 -13.97
C LYS A 72 1.09 0.62 -13.05
N PRO A 73 1.36 1.46 -12.01
CA PRO A 73 2.51 1.25 -11.14
C PRO A 73 2.38 0.08 -10.15
N VAL A 74 1.18 -0.47 -9.95
CA VAL A 74 0.89 -1.50 -8.95
C VAL A 74 1.03 -2.88 -9.58
N ASP A 75 1.80 -3.76 -8.94
CA ASP A 75 1.93 -5.16 -9.39
C ASP A 75 1.01 -6.10 -8.61
N GLU A 76 0.64 -5.74 -7.38
CA GLU A 76 -0.24 -6.54 -6.53
C GLU A 76 -0.98 -5.63 -5.54
N ALA A 77 -2.32 -5.73 -5.44
CA ALA A 77 -3.11 -5.05 -4.42
C ALA A 77 -3.86 -6.02 -3.51
N ILE A 78 -3.51 -6.00 -2.22
CA ILE A 78 -4.11 -6.87 -1.20
C ILE A 78 -4.93 -6.06 -0.20
N LEU A 79 -5.94 -6.68 0.38
CA LEU A 79 -6.64 -6.10 1.51
C LEU A 79 -5.85 -6.36 2.80
N GLY A 80 -5.88 -5.40 3.73
CA GLY A 80 -5.30 -5.56 5.07
C GLY A 80 -5.94 -6.71 5.88
N TYR A 81 -5.36 -7.06 7.03
CA TYR A 81 -5.95 -8.06 7.92
C TYR A 81 -7.09 -7.48 8.77
N ARG A 82 -7.98 -8.37 9.20
CA ARG A 82 -8.95 -8.16 10.27
C ARG A 82 -8.63 -9.13 11.41
N PRO A 83 -8.30 -8.66 12.64
CA PRO A 83 -7.99 -7.26 12.97
C PRO A 83 -6.72 -6.76 12.25
N LEU A 84 -6.52 -5.43 12.20
CA LEU A 84 -5.35 -4.80 11.60
C LEU A 84 -4.05 -5.37 12.21
N SER A 85 -3.17 -5.91 11.38
CA SER A 85 -1.86 -6.42 11.79
C SER A 85 -0.80 -6.14 10.72
N PHE A 86 0.11 -5.22 11.02
CA PHE A 86 1.24 -4.92 10.15
C PHE A 86 2.29 -6.03 10.18
N GLU A 87 2.49 -6.67 11.31
CA GLU A 87 3.38 -7.83 11.45
C GLU A 87 3.00 -8.96 10.47
N ARG A 88 1.70 -9.30 10.37
CA ARG A 88 1.23 -10.33 9.42
C ARG A 88 1.42 -9.88 7.96
N ILE A 89 1.25 -8.59 7.66
CA ILE A 89 1.51 -8.03 6.34
C ILE A 89 3.00 -8.17 6.00
N LEU A 90 3.89 -7.77 6.90
CA LEU A 90 5.34 -7.86 6.71
C LEU A 90 5.81 -9.31 6.57
N LYS A 91 5.28 -10.24 7.39
CA LYS A 91 5.56 -11.67 7.28
C LYS A 91 5.10 -12.26 5.94
N LYS A 92 3.93 -11.85 5.45
CA LYS A 92 3.38 -12.34 4.17
C LYS A 92 4.14 -11.77 2.97
N VAL A 93 4.39 -10.45 2.94
CA VAL A 93 4.94 -9.75 1.78
C VAL A 93 6.47 -9.79 1.74
N ARG A 94 7.12 -9.80 2.91
CA ARG A 94 8.59 -9.71 3.08
C ARG A 94 9.20 -8.58 2.24
N PRO A 95 8.75 -7.32 2.41
CA PRO A 95 9.24 -6.22 1.59
C PRO A 95 10.69 -5.85 1.93
N ASP A 96 11.44 -5.41 0.92
CA ASP A 96 12.76 -4.79 1.08
C ASP A 96 12.64 -3.32 1.51
N VAL A 97 11.54 -2.66 1.13
CA VAL A 97 11.29 -1.24 1.41
C VAL A 97 9.81 -1.04 1.75
N VAL A 98 9.52 -0.26 2.78
CA VAL A 98 8.17 0.21 3.09
C VAL A 98 8.07 1.72 2.83
N VAL A 99 7.08 2.15 2.06
CA VAL A 99 6.85 3.55 1.67
C VAL A 99 5.55 4.04 2.28
N PHE A 100 5.60 5.22 2.88
CA PHE A 100 4.47 5.91 3.48
C PHE A 100 4.19 7.22 2.76
N GLY A 101 2.92 7.63 2.74
CA GLY A 101 2.54 8.99 2.36
C GLY A 101 3.13 10.01 3.35
N TYR A 102 3.35 11.25 2.87
CA TYR A 102 3.96 12.33 3.67
C TYR A 102 3.22 12.61 5.00
N ASP A 103 1.90 12.38 5.02
CA ASP A 103 1.00 12.60 6.16
C ASP A 103 0.84 11.37 7.08
N GLN A 104 1.48 10.25 6.78
CA GLN A 104 1.27 8.96 7.46
C GLN A 104 2.23 8.69 8.64
N ARG A 105 2.60 9.73 9.41
CA ARG A 105 3.56 9.63 10.53
C ARG A 105 3.18 8.58 11.57
N GLU A 106 1.91 8.54 11.97
CA GLU A 106 1.41 7.58 12.97
C GLU A 106 1.37 6.14 12.46
N ILE A 107 1.21 5.93 11.15
CA ILE A 107 1.29 4.59 10.56
C ILE A 107 2.74 4.14 10.54
N ARG A 108 3.67 5.03 10.15
CA ARG A 108 5.11 4.74 10.10
C ARG A 108 5.64 4.24 11.45
N LYS A 109 5.25 4.86 12.57
CA LYS A 109 5.64 4.43 13.93
C LYS A 109 5.24 2.99 14.28
N ARG A 110 4.28 2.39 13.55
CA ARG A 110 3.84 1.00 13.78
C ARG A 110 4.66 -0.03 13.00
N PHE A 111 5.65 0.44 12.22
CA PHE A 111 6.58 -0.38 11.44
C PHE A 111 8.04 -0.23 11.93
N GLU A 112 8.29 0.73 12.83
CA GLU A 112 9.54 0.89 13.57
C GLU A 112 9.46 0.03 14.85
#